data_AF-A0A6A3FI83-F1
#
_entry.id   AF-A0A6A3FI83-F1
#
_cell.length_a   1.000
_cell.length_b   1.000
_cell.length_c   1.000
_cell.angle_alpha   90.00
_cell.angle_beta   90.00
_cell.angle_gamma   90.00
#
_symmetry.space_group_name_H-M   'P 1'
#
loop_
_entity.id
_entity.type
_entity.pdbx_description
1 polymer ?
#
loop_
_entity_poly.entity_id
_entity_poly.type
_entity_poly.pdbx_seq_one_letter_code
_entity_poly.pdbx_strand_id
1 'polypeptide(L)'
;MFARPTSRLGRFPKLPEIYLDESYYKVNHVAGSTWLLKNSPRYIPSGKGQRYCIVGAGAVLVKKGKLHAEWVPDSLKFWPSHYKADDSDYHGNFNGYLFIKWFERLCAVLELRYESCRIHVDDGSYHKVQTNAAPPSNALRADIIEWLRRQGYTAPAHYTRKQLRAVIAQVRPTPINEAVVMARKYHHELFIAESLSHTSPFFL
;
A
#
# COMPACT_ATOMS: atom_id res chain seq x y z
N MET A 1 -4.17 11.73 -13.00
CA MET A 1 -5.15 12.79 -12.70
C MET A 1 -5.51 12.59 -11.24
N PHE A 2 -4.84 13.30 -10.33
CA PHE A 2 -5.01 13.09 -8.89
C PHE A 2 -6.42 13.52 -8.49
N ALA A 3 -7.11 12.68 -7.72
CA ALA A 3 -8.45 12.95 -7.23
C ALA A 3 -8.44 14.23 -6.37
N ARG A 4 -9.35 15.15 -6.66
CA ARG A 4 -9.59 16.29 -5.78
C ARG A 4 -10.18 15.76 -4.47
N PRO A 5 -9.60 16.06 -3.29
CA PRO A 5 -10.29 15.80 -2.05
C PRO A 5 -11.56 16.64 -2.07
N THR A 6 -12.69 16.03 -1.74
CA THR A 6 -13.95 16.73 -1.49
C THR A 6 -13.75 17.68 -0.32
N SER A 7 -13.35 18.91 -0.60
CA SER A 7 -13.34 19.98 0.39
C SER A 7 -14.80 20.30 0.70
N ARG A 8 -15.26 19.84 1.86
CA ARG A 8 -16.40 20.48 2.52
C ARG A 8 -15.97 21.92 2.78
N LEU A 9 -16.45 22.85 1.97
CA LEU A 9 -16.19 24.28 2.11
C LEU A 9 -16.33 24.72 3.58
N GLY A 10 -15.25 25.23 4.16
CA GLY A 10 -15.29 26.04 5.39
C GLY A 10 -14.86 25.39 6.71
N ARG A 11 -14.39 24.13 6.75
CA ARG A 11 -13.83 23.58 8.00
C ARG A 11 -12.41 23.06 7.81
N PHE A 12 -11.51 23.65 8.58
CA PHE A 12 -10.17 23.12 8.78
C PHE A 12 -10.21 21.68 9.31
N PRO A 13 -9.20 20.85 8.96
CA PRO A 13 -9.13 19.49 9.48
C PRO A 13 -9.01 19.53 11.01
N LYS A 14 -9.79 18.69 11.69
CA LYS A 14 -9.79 18.60 13.16
C LYS A 14 -8.61 17.78 13.69
N LEU A 15 -8.16 16.82 12.89
CA LEU A 15 -6.98 15.99 13.11
C LEU A 15 -6.03 16.17 11.93
N PRO A 16 -4.72 16.00 12.11
CA PRO A 16 -3.77 15.94 10.99
C PRO A 16 -4.19 14.88 9.96
N GLU A 17 -4.26 15.29 8.70
CA GLU A 17 -4.55 14.44 7.55
C GLU A 17 -3.23 14.07 6.87
N ILE A 18 -2.92 12.78 6.84
CA ILE A 18 -1.67 12.23 6.31
C ILE A 18 -1.95 11.55 4.99
N TYR A 19 -1.20 11.90 3.95
CA TYR A 19 -1.31 11.31 2.63
C TYR A 19 0.01 10.63 2.30
N LEU A 20 -0.05 9.37 1.90
CA LEU A 20 1.12 8.61 1.47
C LEU A 20 0.90 8.02 0.09
N ASP A 21 2.00 7.84 -0.64
CA ASP A 21 2.02 7.25 -1.97
C ASP A 21 3.40 6.68 -2.28
N GLU A 22 3.43 5.73 -3.21
CA GLU A 22 4.65 5.22 -3.82
C GLU A 22 4.79 5.67 -5.26
N SER A 23 6.02 5.98 -5.66
CA SER A 23 6.35 6.29 -7.04
C SER A 23 7.57 5.51 -7.50
N TYR A 24 7.72 5.43 -8.81
CA TYR A 24 8.83 4.74 -9.43
C TYR A 24 9.47 5.60 -10.49
N TYR A 25 10.79 5.72 -10.39
CA TYR A 25 11.60 6.46 -11.36
C TYR A 25 12.59 5.53 -12.02
N LYS A 26 12.87 5.71 -13.32
CA LYS A 26 13.97 5.02 -14.00
C LYS A 26 15.03 6.04 -14.38
N VAL A 27 16.29 5.76 -14.07
CA VAL A 27 17.40 6.73 -14.23
C VAL A 27 17.53 7.24 -15.65
N ASN A 28 17.31 6.38 -16.65
CA ASN A 28 17.40 6.77 -18.06
C ASN A 28 16.01 6.97 -18.67
N HIS A 29 14.99 7.37 -17.88
CA HIS A 29 13.66 7.63 -18.40
C HIS A 29 13.64 8.88 -19.27
N VAL A 30 13.82 8.67 -20.57
CA VAL A 30 13.69 9.70 -21.60
C VAL A 30 12.44 9.46 -22.43
N ALA A 31 11.91 10.52 -23.06
CA ALA A 31 10.84 10.38 -24.03
C ALA A 31 11.29 9.46 -25.18
N GLY A 32 10.46 8.48 -25.55
CA GLY A 32 10.76 7.53 -26.63
C GLY A 32 10.91 8.21 -28.00
N SER A 33 10.30 9.38 -28.16
CA SER A 33 10.39 10.24 -29.34
C SER A 33 10.91 11.61 -28.92
N THR A 34 11.84 12.15 -29.71
CA THR A 34 12.36 13.51 -29.57
C THR A 34 12.61 14.08 -30.96
N TRP A 35 12.43 15.39 -31.11
CA TRP A 35 12.72 16.09 -32.36
C TRP A 35 14.22 16.40 -32.39
N LEU A 36 14.94 15.77 -33.31
CA LEU A 36 16.37 16.02 -33.53
C LEU A 36 16.56 16.46 -34.97
N LEU A 37 17.53 17.37 -35.17
CA LEU A 37 17.99 17.70 -36.51
C LEU A 37 18.67 16.48 -37.15
N LYS A 38 18.57 16.37 -38.47
CA LYS A 38 19.23 15.31 -39.23
C LYS A 38 20.73 15.35 -38.92
N ASN A 39 21.30 14.21 -38.53
CA ASN A 39 22.71 14.01 -38.15
C ASN A 39 23.16 14.58 -36.79
N SER A 40 22.25 15.00 -35.89
CA SER A 40 22.65 15.37 -34.53
C SER A 40 23.00 14.14 -33.68
N PRO A 41 24.15 14.12 -32.98
CA PRO A 41 24.51 13.03 -32.07
C PRO A 41 23.54 12.98 -30.89
N ARG A 42 23.24 11.76 -30.43
CA ARG A 42 22.36 11.50 -29.28
C ARG A 42 23.20 10.94 -28.13
N TYR A 43 23.41 11.74 -27.09
CA TYR A 43 24.08 11.31 -25.85
C TYR A 43 23.07 10.77 -24.83
N ILE A 44 22.31 9.74 -25.20
CA ILE A 44 21.36 9.10 -24.29
C ILE A 44 21.94 7.74 -23.87
N PRO A 45 22.00 7.44 -22.56
CA PRO A 45 22.39 6.12 -22.08
C PRO A 45 21.51 5.02 -22.68
N SER A 46 22.09 3.88 -23.07
CA SER A 46 21.33 2.76 -23.61
C SER A 46 20.44 2.11 -22.54
N GLY A 47 19.22 1.72 -22.92
CA GLY A 47 18.27 1.03 -22.05
C GLY A 47 17.58 1.94 -21.02
N LYS A 48 16.63 1.37 -20.27
CA LYS A 48 15.81 2.14 -19.31
C LYS A 48 16.58 2.57 -18.05
N GLY A 49 17.79 2.05 -17.83
CA GLY A 49 18.59 2.34 -16.65
C GLY A 49 18.00 1.77 -15.36
N GLN A 50 18.60 2.15 -14.24
CA GLN A 50 18.25 1.66 -12.91
C GLN A 50 16.82 2.11 -12.53
N ARG A 51 15.98 1.23 -11.95
CA ARG A 51 14.67 1.62 -11.40
C ARG A 51 14.77 1.89 -9.90
N TYR A 52 14.30 3.04 -9.45
CA TYR A 52 14.15 3.38 -8.05
C TYR A 52 12.69 3.27 -7.63
N CYS A 53 12.48 2.77 -6.42
CA CYS A 53 11.25 2.92 -5.67
C CYS A 53 11.38 4.16 -4.78
N ILE A 54 10.31 4.92 -4.64
CA ILE A 54 10.19 6.07 -3.74
C ILE A 54 8.90 5.89 -2.96
N VAL A 55 8.93 6.13 -1.66
CA VAL A 55 7.74 6.17 -0.79
C VAL A 55 7.87 7.36 0.14
N GLY A 56 6.78 8.03 0.46
CA GLY A 56 6.79 9.16 1.39
C GLY A 56 5.40 9.51 1.90
N ALA A 57 5.36 10.29 2.97
CA ALA A 57 4.11 10.76 3.56
C ALA A 57 4.15 12.28 3.79
N GLY A 58 3.12 12.98 3.32
CA GLY A 58 2.87 14.39 3.60
C GLY A 58 1.77 14.55 4.65
N ALA A 59 1.95 15.50 5.57
CA ALA A 59 0.98 15.89 6.57
C ALA A 59 0.32 17.21 6.20
N VAL A 60 -1.00 17.29 6.38
CA VAL A 60 -1.81 18.50 6.26
C VAL A 60 -2.52 18.72 7.60
N LEU A 61 -2.21 19.82 8.28
CA LEU A 61 -2.71 20.12 9.61
C LEU A 61 -2.95 21.61 9.81
N VAL A 62 -3.54 21.98 10.94
CA VAL A 62 -3.74 23.39 11.32
C VAL A 62 -2.75 23.76 12.39
N LYS A 63 -1.94 24.78 12.12
CA LYS A 63 -0.96 25.33 13.06
C LYS A 63 -1.23 26.82 13.22
N LYS A 64 -1.49 27.25 14.47
CA LYS A 64 -1.81 28.65 14.80
C LYS A 64 -2.98 29.21 13.96
N GLY A 65 -4.04 28.41 13.78
CA GLY A 65 -5.25 28.81 13.06
C GLY A 65 -5.12 28.88 11.53
N LYS A 66 -4.01 28.41 10.96
CA LYS A 66 -3.78 28.37 9.51
C LYS A 66 -3.50 26.95 9.04
N LEU A 67 -3.95 26.64 7.83
CA LEU A 67 -3.59 25.39 7.16
C LEU A 67 -2.08 25.38 6.88
N HIS A 68 -1.46 24.26 7.20
CA HIS A 68 -0.06 24.00 7.00
C HIS A 68 0.11 22.62 6.37
N ALA A 69 1.10 22.49 5.50
CA ALA A 69 1.48 21.22 4.91
C ALA A 69 3.00 21.04 5.04
N GLU A 70 3.42 19.85 5.43
CA GLU A 70 4.83 19.50 5.57
C GLU A 70 5.05 18.01 5.25
N TRP A 71 6.29 17.63 4.93
CA TRP A 71 6.65 16.23 4.88
C TRP A 71 6.74 15.67 6.30
N VAL A 72 6.22 14.47 6.51
CA VAL A 72 6.43 13.76 7.77
C VAL A 72 7.93 13.46 7.88
N PRO A 73 8.60 13.83 8.99
CA PRO A 73 10.02 13.59 9.16
C PRO A 73 10.39 12.13 8.93
N ASP A 74 11.52 11.90 8.25
CA ASP A 74 12.06 10.58 7.91
C ASP A 74 11.14 9.63 7.11
N SER A 75 9.96 10.09 6.65
CA SER A 75 9.03 9.27 5.88
C SER A 75 9.50 9.02 4.45
N LEU A 76 10.18 9.99 3.83
CA LEU A 76 10.67 9.88 2.45
C LEU A 76 11.83 8.89 2.38
N LYS A 77 11.61 7.76 1.71
CA LYS A 77 12.62 6.73 1.44
C LYS A 77 12.68 6.46 -0.05
N PHE A 78 13.87 6.16 -0.55
CA PHE A 78 14.05 5.71 -1.93
C PHE A 78 15.18 4.70 -2.02
N TRP A 79 15.02 3.72 -2.90
CA TRP A 79 16.02 2.68 -3.09
C TRP A 79 15.96 2.06 -4.49
N PRO A 80 17.08 1.53 -4.97
CA PRO A 80 17.13 0.76 -6.20
C PRO A 80 16.32 -0.55 -6.10
N SER A 81 15.35 -0.75 -7.00
CA SER A 81 14.40 -1.86 -6.93
C SER A 81 14.92 -3.20 -7.46
N HIS A 82 16.11 -3.22 -8.06
CA HIS A 82 16.73 -4.40 -8.68
C HIS A 82 17.61 -5.24 -7.76
N TYR A 83 17.98 -4.72 -6.58
CA TYR A 83 18.76 -5.51 -5.63
C TYR A 83 17.88 -6.59 -4.99
N LYS A 84 18.50 -7.71 -4.62
CA LYS A 84 17.82 -8.73 -3.84
C LYS A 84 17.45 -8.13 -2.48
N ALA A 85 16.25 -8.43 -2.00
CA ALA A 85 15.86 -8.07 -0.65
C ALA A 85 16.79 -8.77 0.35
N ASP A 86 17.35 -8.02 1.28
CA ASP A 86 17.96 -8.51 2.51
C ASP A 86 17.19 -8.00 3.72
N ASP A 87 17.48 -8.52 4.91
CA ASP A 87 16.74 -8.15 6.13
C ASP A 87 17.09 -6.75 6.65
N SER A 88 18.24 -6.19 6.25
CA SER A 88 18.77 -4.94 6.76
C SER A 88 18.12 -3.71 6.13
N ASP A 89 17.90 -3.70 4.82
CA ASP A 89 17.58 -2.47 4.08
C ASP A 89 16.36 -2.57 3.15
N TYR A 90 15.85 -1.41 2.73
CA TYR A 90 14.82 -1.35 1.69
C TYR A 90 15.47 -1.72 0.35
N HIS A 91 15.32 -2.98 -0.06
CA HIS A 91 15.82 -3.50 -1.33
C HIS A 91 14.73 -4.30 -2.06
N GLY A 92 14.81 -4.34 -3.38
CA GLY A 92 13.82 -5.01 -4.23
C GLY A 92 12.61 -4.16 -4.59
N ASN A 93 11.64 -4.77 -5.28
CA ASN A 93 10.38 -4.11 -5.61
C ASN A 93 9.54 -3.88 -4.35
N PHE A 94 8.85 -2.73 -4.30
CA PHE A 94 7.87 -2.46 -3.25
C PHE A 94 6.83 -3.58 -3.21
N ASN A 95 6.56 -4.07 -2.02
CA ASN A 95 5.63 -5.16 -1.78
C ASN A 95 4.95 -4.95 -0.42
N GLY A 96 3.96 -5.79 -0.10
CA GLY A 96 3.19 -5.65 1.14
C GLY A 96 4.06 -5.73 2.41
N TYR A 97 5.12 -6.55 2.42
CA TYR A 97 6.02 -6.64 3.56
C TYR A 97 6.82 -5.34 3.76
N LEU A 98 7.40 -4.79 2.68
CA LEU A 98 8.11 -3.51 2.74
C LEU A 98 7.18 -2.35 3.11
N PHE A 99 5.94 -2.38 2.61
CA PHE A 99 4.92 -1.42 2.98
C PHE A 99 4.64 -1.46 4.49
N ILE A 100 4.31 -2.62 5.06
CA ILE A 100 4.03 -2.74 6.50
C ILE A 100 5.24 -2.34 7.35
N LYS A 101 6.47 -2.76 6.98
CA LYS A 101 7.71 -2.36 7.66
C LYS A 101 7.92 -0.84 7.65
N TRP A 102 7.66 -0.18 6.53
CA TRP A 102 7.73 1.27 6.42
C TRP A 102 6.59 1.97 7.16
N PHE A 103 5.38 1.44 7.06
CA PHE A 103 4.16 1.98 7.64
C PHE A 103 4.19 1.95 9.17
N GLU A 104 4.77 0.92 9.79
CA GLU A 104 4.95 0.87 11.25
C GLU A 104 5.82 2.03 11.74
N ARG A 105 6.95 2.26 11.06
CA ARG A 105 7.86 3.35 11.37
C ARG A 105 7.18 4.71 11.16
N LEU A 106 6.39 4.84 10.10
CA LEU A 106 5.59 6.04 9.87
C LEU A 106 4.62 6.29 11.03
N CYS A 107 3.84 5.29 11.44
CA CYS A 107 2.88 5.42 12.55
C CYS A 107 3.57 5.85 13.86
N ALA A 108 4.74 5.29 14.18
CA ALA A 108 5.50 5.70 15.36
C ALA A 108 5.95 7.18 15.31
N VAL A 109 6.38 7.66 14.13
CA VAL A 109 6.72 9.08 13.94
C VAL A 109 5.48 9.96 14.04
N LEU A 110 4.36 9.53 13.48
CA LEU A 110 3.10 10.27 13.51
C LEU A 110 2.59 10.46 14.94
N GLU A 111 2.55 9.38 15.74
CA GLU A 111 2.17 9.44 17.15
C GLU A 111 3.03 10.45 17.93
N LEU A 112 4.35 10.41 17.74
CA LEU A 112 5.28 11.32 18.43
C LEU A 112 5.12 12.79 18.00
N ARG A 113 4.77 13.07 16.75
CA ARG A 113 4.83 14.43 16.16
C ARG A 113 3.47 15.11 16.07
N TYR A 114 2.41 14.33 15.91
CA TYR A 114 1.10 14.80 15.49
C TYR A 114 -0.04 14.17 16.31
N GLU A 115 0.27 13.32 17.29
CA GLU A 115 -0.73 12.55 18.06
C GLU A 115 -1.61 11.71 17.11
N SER A 116 -2.92 11.65 17.34
CA SER A 116 -3.86 10.92 16.49
C SER A 116 -4.02 11.54 15.11
N CYS A 117 -3.71 10.76 14.09
CA CYS A 117 -3.78 11.16 12.69
C CYS A 117 -4.86 10.38 11.92
N ARG A 118 -5.33 10.98 10.82
CA ARG A 118 -6.08 10.29 9.77
C ARG A 118 -5.17 10.06 8.58
N ILE A 119 -4.98 8.81 8.22
CA ILE A 119 -4.05 8.39 7.17
C ILE A 119 -4.86 7.96 5.96
N HIS A 120 -4.49 8.47 4.79
CA HIS A 120 -5.11 8.18 3.50
C HIS A 120 -4.13 7.44 2.62
N VAL A 121 -4.56 6.31 2.08
CA VAL A 121 -3.79 5.46 1.18
C VAL A 121 -4.66 5.01 0.01
N ASP A 122 -4.05 4.78 -1.15
CA ASP A 122 -4.75 4.28 -2.33
C ASP A 122 -5.19 2.80 -2.20
N ASP A 123 -5.93 2.30 -3.20
CA ASP A 123 -6.46 0.93 -3.21
C ASP A 123 -5.43 -0.16 -3.59
N GLY A 124 -4.14 0.19 -3.59
CA GLY A 124 -3.04 -0.67 -4.02
C GLY A 124 -3.05 -2.04 -3.32
N SER A 125 -2.75 -3.11 -4.07
CA SER A 125 -2.75 -4.47 -3.52
C SER A 125 -1.76 -4.65 -2.36
N TYR A 126 -0.67 -3.87 -2.35
CA TYR A 126 0.33 -3.90 -1.28
C TYR A 126 -0.19 -3.31 0.04
N HIS A 127 -1.26 -2.51 0.01
CA HIS A 127 -1.90 -1.90 1.18
C HIS A 127 -2.95 -2.81 1.82
N LYS A 128 -3.22 -3.98 1.20
CA LYS A 128 -4.27 -4.93 1.60
C LYS A 128 -3.69 -6.23 2.18
N VAL A 129 -2.53 -6.17 2.82
CA VAL A 129 -1.95 -7.33 3.50
C VAL A 129 -2.91 -7.80 4.60
N GLN A 130 -3.21 -9.11 4.61
CA GLN A 130 -4.20 -9.70 5.50
C GLN A 130 -3.51 -10.53 6.58
N THR A 131 -3.82 -10.29 7.86
CA THR A 131 -3.28 -11.08 8.97
C THR A 131 -3.91 -12.48 9.04
N ASN A 132 -5.14 -12.61 8.56
CA ASN A 132 -5.92 -13.84 8.49
C ASN A 132 -6.06 -14.36 7.05
N ALA A 133 -5.05 -14.13 6.21
CA ALA A 133 -5.07 -14.54 4.82
C ALA A 133 -5.37 -16.04 4.64
N ALA A 134 -6.20 -16.34 3.65
CA ALA A 134 -6.35 -17.72 3.18
C ALA A 134 -5.07 -18.17 2.45
N PRO A 135 -4.80 -19.49 2.38
CA PRO A 135 -3.62 -20.01 1.68
C PRO A 135 -3.62 -19.57 0.19
N PRO A 136 -2.45 -19.20 -0.36
CA PRO A 136 -2.35 -18.68 -1.72
C PRO A 136 -2.71 -19.69 -2.81
N SER A 137 -2.79 -19.21 -4.06
CA SER A 137 -3.23 -20.02 -5.19
C SER A 137 -2.32 -21.22 -5.50
N ASN A 138 -1.08 -21.20 -5.05
CA ASN A 138 -0.10 -22.27 -5.20
C ASN A 138 0.05 -23.16 -3.96
N ALA A 139 -0.58 -22.83 -2.82
CA ALA A 139 -0.43 -23.53 -1.53
C ALA A 139 -0.70 -25.04 -1.61
N LEU A 140 0.12 -25.85 -0.96
CA LEU A 140 -0.02 -27.31 -1.01
C LEU A 140 -1.37 -27.74 -0.45
N ARG A 141 -1.84 -28.92 -0.87
CA ARG A 141 -3.11 -29.48 -0.39
C ARG A 141 -3.11 -29.63 1.14
N ALA A 142 -1.98 -30.04 1.71
CA ALA A 142 -1.80 -30.18 3.16
C ALA A 142 -1.99 -28.83 3.88
N ASP A 143 -1.37 -27.75 3.39
CA ASP A 143 -1.50 -26.41 3.97
C ASP A 143 -2.94 -25.91 3.94
N ILE A 144 -3.67 -26.20 2.85
CA ILE A 144 -5.09 -25.86 2.73
C ILE A 144 -5.93 -26.59 3.78
N ILE A 145 -5.68 -27.90 3.97
CA ILE A 145 -6.40 -28.71 4.97
C ILE A 145 -6.08 -28.23 6.39
N GLU A 146 -4.82 -27.95 6.68
CA GLU A 146 -4.41 -27.44 7.99
C GLU A 146 -5.01 -26.06 8.28
N TRP A 147 -5.05 -25.17 7.29
CA TRP A 147 -5.71 -23.88 7.44
C TRP A 147 -7.21 -24.04 7.70
N LEU A 148 -7.91 -24.90 6.95
CA LEU A 148 -9.33 -25.19 7.15
C LEU A 148 -9.59 -25.75 8.56
N ARG A 149 -8.72 -26.64 9.04
CA ARG A 149 -8.79 -27.20 10.40
C ARG A 149 -8.68 -26.10 11.45
N ARG A 150 -7.79 -25.12 11.27
CA ARG A 150 -7.67 -23.95 12.16
C ARG A 150 -8.90 -23.04 12.14
N GLN A 151 -9.64 -23.00 11.02
CA GLN A 151 -10.95 -22.34 10.93
C GLN A 151 -12.11 -23.19 11.49
N GLY A 152 -11.82 -24.36 12.08
CA GLY A 152 -12.83 -25.26 12.64
C GLY A 152 -13.50 -26.20 11.64
N TYR A 153 -12.97 -26.32 10.41
CA TYR A 153 -13.50 -27.22 9.38
C TYR A 153 -12.61 -28.44 9.16
N THR A 154 -13.17 -29.64 9.33
CA THR A 154 -12.47 -30.90 9.02
C THR A 154 -12.78 -31.35 7.60
N ALA A 155 -11.80 -31.23 6.70
CA ALA A 155 -11.97 -31.59 5.30
C ALA A 155 -11.93 -33.11 5.05
N PRO A 156 -12.86 -33.67 4.25
CA PRO A 156 -12.81 -35.08 3.87
C PRO A 156 -11.57 -35.45 3.05
N ALA A 157 -11.02 -36.64 3.28
CA ALA A 157 -9.77 -37.09 2.66
C ALA A 157 -9.81 -37.20 1.13
N HIS A 158 -10.99 -37.32 0.53
CA HIS A 158 -11.18 -37.42 -0.92
C HIS A 158 -11.35 -36.05 -1.62
N TYR A 159 -11.39 -34.94 -0.87
CA TYR A 159 -11.60 -33.62 -1.47
C TYR A 159 -10.41 -33.21 -2.34
N THR A 160 -10.71 -32.81 -3.57
CA THR A 160 -9.77 -32.20 -4.51
C THR A 160 -9.40 -30.78 -4.07
N ARG A 161 -8.28 -30.23 -4.57
CA ARG A 161 -7.90 -28.82 -4.30
C ARG A 161 -9.00 -27.83 -4.72
N LYS A 162 -9.77 -28.13 -5.78
CA LYS A 162 -10.90 -27.30 -6.22
C LYS A 162 -12.02 -27.30 -5.18
N GLN A 163 -12.39 -28.47 -4.65
CA GLN A 163 -13.42 -28.59 -3.61
C GLN A 163 -12.98 -27.91 -2.30
N LEU A 164 -11.73 -28.11 -1.87
CA LEU A 164 -11.19 -27.44 -0.68
C LEU A 164 -11.25 -25.91 -0.79
N ARG A 165 -11.03 -25.34 -1.98
CA ARG A 165 -11.16 -23.89 -2.21
C ARG A 165 -12.58 -23.38 -2.18
N ALA A 166 -13.53 -24.17 -2.67
CA ALA A 166 -14.94 -23.84 -2.54
C ALA A 166 -15.32 -23.73 -1.05
N VAL A 167 -14.80 -24.63 -0.21
CA VAL A 167 -14.96 -24.54 1.24
C VAL A 167 -14.28 -23.29 1.82
N ILE A 168 -13.04 -22.99 1.44
CA ILE A 168 -12.36 -21.75 1.89
C ILE A 168 -13.24 -20.52 1.63
N ALA A 169 -13.87 -20.43 0.46
CA ALA A 169 -14.73 -19.29 0.13
C ALA A 169 -15.95 -19.14 1.06
N GLN A 170 -16.42 -20.25 1.64
CA GLN A 170 -17.57 -20.29 2.57
C GLN A 170 -17.16 -20.02 4.02
N VAL A 171 -15.99 -20.53 4.45
CA VAL A 171 -15.56 -20.46 5.86
C VAL A 171 -14.60 -19.32 6.15
N ARG A 172 -14.07 -18.65 5.11
CA ARG A 172 -13.08 -17.59 5.32
C ARG A 172 -13.67 -16.45 6.18
N PRO A 173 -12.96 -16.04 7.24
CA PRO A 173 -13.38 -14.89 8.03
C PRO A 173 -13.28 -13.60 7.22
N THR A 174 -13.92 -12.54 7.72
CA THR A 174 -13.75 -11.19 7.19
C THR A 174 -12.26 -10.83 7.19
N PRO A 175 -11.69 -10.39 6.05
CA PRO A 175 -10.29 -10.01 5.98
C PRO A 175 -9.93 -8.92 6.98
N ILE A 176 -8.87 -9.14 7.74
CA ILE A 176 -8.32 -8.14 8.66
C ILE A 176 -7.07 -7.56 8.01
N ASN A 177 -7.15 -6.29 7.63
CA ASN A 177 -6.04 -5.56 7.04
C ASN A 177 -4.99 -5.23 8.10
N GLU A 178 -3.75 -5.66 7.87
CA GLU A 178 -2.62 -5.49 8.79
C GLU A 178 -2.30 -4.01 9.04
N ALA A 179 -2.34 -3.18 8.00
CA ALA A 179 -2.10 -1.74 8.13
C ALA A 179 -3.20 -1.05 8.96
N VAL A 180 -4.44 -1.51 8.89
CA VAL A 180 -5.53 -0.99 9.73
C VAL A 180 -5.30 -1.35 11.20
N VAL A 181 -4.88 -2.59 11.49
CA VAL A 181 -4.53 -3.01 12.86
C VAL A 181 -3.36 -2.18 13.37
N MET A 182 -2.35 -1.97 12.54
CA MET A 182 -1.16 -1.20 12.86
C MET A 182 -1.47 0.28 13.13
N ALA A 183 -2.24 0.95 12.26
CA ALA A 183 -2.66 2.33 12.49
C ALA A 183 -3.38 2.49 13.84
N ARG A 184 -4.30 1.56 14.16
CA ARG A 184 -5.05 1.58 15.43
C ARG A 184 -4.15 1.38 16.66
N LYS A 185 -3.11 0.55 16.55
CA LYS A 185 -2.11 0.35 17.62
C LYS A 185 -1.45 1.68 18.03
N TYR A 186 -1.28 2.61 17.09
CA TYR A 186 -0.70 3.95 17.29
C TYR A 186 -1.77 5.06 17.36
N HIS A 187 -3.03 4.71 17.64
CA HIS A 187 -4.14 5.67 17.77
C HIS A 187 -4.41 6.50 16.51
N HIS A 188 -4.21 5.91 15.33
CA HIS A 188 -4.52 6.51 14.04
C HIS A 188 -5.72 5.82 13.35
N GLU A 189 -6.38 6.55 12.46
CA GLU A 189 -7.42 6.04 11.58
C GLU A 189 -6.87 5.90 10.16
N LEU A 190 -7.00 4.71 9.55
CA LEU A 190 -6.58 4.46 8.16
C LEU A 190 -7.80 4.42 7.23
N PHE A 191 -7.77 5.26 6.20
CA PHE A 191 -8.72 5.31 5.09
C PHE A 191 -8.03 4.79 3.84
N ILE A 192 -8.50 3.64 3.36
CA ILE A 192 -8.09 3.09 2.08
C ILE A 192 -9.11 3.57 1.06
N ALA A 193 -8.67 4.25 0.00
CA ALA A 193 -9.55 4.68 -1.07
C ALA A 193 -10.15 3.43 -1.73
N GLU A 194 -11.40 3.07 -1.40
CA GLU A 194 -12.05 1.95 -2.05
C GLU A 194 -12.16 2.24 -3.55
N SER A 195 -11.67 1.32 -4.39
CA SER A 195 -12.08 1.35 -5.79
C SER A 195 -13.60 1.27 -5.81
N LEU A 196 -14.24 2.18 -6.55
CA LEU A 196 -15.66 2.09 -6.88
C LEU A 196 -15.88 0.84 -7.75
N SER A 197 -15.77 -0.33 -7.14
CA SER A 197 -16.24 -1.57 -7.73
C SER A 197 -17.75 -1.42 -7.88
N HIS A 198 -18.21 -1.61 -9.09
CA HIS A 198 -19.56 -1.36 -9.57
C HIS A 198 -20.56 -2.31 -8.89
N THR A 199 -20.90 -2.07 -7.63
CA THR A 199 -22.09 -2.63 -6.96
C THR A 199 -22.54 -1.64 -5.89
N SER A 200 -23.15 -0.53 -6.32
CA SER A 200 -24.18 0.10 -5.49
C SER A 200 -25.48 -0.65 -5.79
N PRO A 201 -26.06 -1.40 -4.84
CA PRO A 201 -27.46 -1.73 -4.94
C PRO A 201 -28.23 -0.51 -4.46
N PHE A 202 -29.01 0.08 -5.38
CA PHE A 202 -30.23 0.85 -5.13
C PHE A 202 -30.19 1.93 -4.03
N PHE A 203 -30.11 3.19 -4.46
CA PHE A 203 -31.00 4.22 -3.92
C PHE A 203 -32.16 4.40 -4.90
N LEU A 204 -33.34 3.94 -4.49
CA LEU A 204 -34.61 4.57 -4.83
C LEU A 204 -35.09 5.29 -3.56
#